data_AF-A0A2V8S7J6-F1
#
_entry.id   AF-A0A2V8S7J6-F1
#
_cell.length_a   1.000
_cell.length_b   1.000
_cell.length_c   1.000
_cell.angle_alpha   90.00
_cell.angle_beta   90.00
_cell.angle_gamma   90.00
#
_symmetry.space_group_name_H-M   'P 1'
#
loop_
_entity.id
_entity.type
_entity.pdbx_description
1 polymer ?
#
loop_
_entity_poly.entity_id
_entity_poly.type
_entity_poly.pdbx_seq_one_letter_code
_entity_poly.pdbx_strand_id
1 'polypeptide(L)' 'RVVADGVNHLRTPDNAIILVTHYQRLLNYIVPDRVHVLYRGRIVRSGGKELALALEEKGYDWIREAVGDQQSAISA' A
#
# COMPACT_ATOMS: atom_id res chain seq x y z
N ARG A 1 -10.53 -0.83 14.12
CA ARG A 1 -10.11 -0.34 15.46
C ARG A 1 -9.32 -1.42 16.19
N VAL A 2 -9.92 -2.54 16.61
CA VAL A 2 -9.21 -3.66 17.28
C VAL A 2 -7.86 -4.06 16.65
N VAL A 3 -7.78 -4.20 15.33
CA VAL A 3 -6.52 -4.54 14.63
C VAL A 3 -5.47 -3.43 14.75
N ALA A 4 -5.86 -2.17 14.61
CA ALA A 4 -4.94 -1.05 14.70
C ALA A 4 -4.38 -0.89 16.12
N ASP A 5 -5.24 -1.06 17.12
CA ASP A 5 -4.83 -1.01 18.53
C ASP A 5 -3.87 -2.15 18.87
N GLY A 6 -4.12 -3.36 18.33
CA GLY A 6 -3.21 -4.49 18.46
C GLY A 6 -1.84 -4.25 17.81
N VAL A 7 -1.83 -3.74 16.57
CA VAL A 7 -0.58 -3.42 15.85
C VAL A 7 0.23 -2.36 16.59
N ASN A 8 -0.42 -1.32 17.11
CA ASN A 8 0.25 -0.26 17.85
C ASN A 8 0.84 -0.75 19.18
N HIS A 9 0.17 -1.66 19.89
CA HIS A 9 0.72 -2.26 21.11
C HIS A 9 1.91 -3.20 20.86
N LEU A 10 1.91 -3.88 19.71
CA LEU A 10 2.98 -4.81 19.33
C LEU A 10 4.22 -4.09 18.79
N ARG A 11 4.12 -2.81 18.42
CA ARG A 11 5.23 -2.05 17.86
C ARG A 11 6.29 -1.77 18.95
N THR A 12 7.50 -2.29 18.75
CA THR A 12 8.65 -2.02 19.61
C THR A 12 9.86 -1.59 18.77
N PRO A 13 10.91 -0.99 19.35
CA PRO A 13 12.14 -0.68 18.63
C PRO A 13 12.87 -1.91 18.06
N ASP A 14 12.60 -3.09 18.61
CA ASP A 14 13.30 -4.34 18.30
C ASP A 14 12.56 -5.23 17.28
N ASN A 15 11.46 -4.73 16.68
CA ASN A 15 10.70 -5.49 15.71
C ASN A 15 10.27 -4.67 14.48
N ALA A 16 9.88 -5.39 13.43
CA ALA A 16 9.31 -4.82 12.22
C ALA A 16 7.94 -5.44 11.97
N ILE A 17 6.98 -4.60 11.55
CA ILE A 17 5.62 -5.00 11.23
C ILE A 17 5.41 -4.77 9.73
N ILE A 18 5.11 -5.84 9.00
CA ILE A 18 4.69 -5.75 7.60
C ILE A 18 3.18 -5.91 7.56
N LEU A 19 2.48 -4.80 7.31
CA LEU A 19 1.03 -4.80 7.14
C LEU A 19 0.69 -4.92 5.65
N VAL A 20 0.09 -6.04 5.25
CA VAL A 20 -0.45 -6.22 3.90
C VAL A 20 -1.94 -5.91 3.92
N THR A 21 -2.34 -4.85 3.23
CA THR A 21 -3.75 -4.42 3.16
C THR A 21 -4.08 -3.83 1.80
N HIS A 22 -5.30 -4.08 1.34
CA HIS A 22 -5.93 -3.33 0.25
C HIS A 22 -6.96 -2.30 0.78
N TYR A 23 -7.22 -2.31 2.09
CA TYR A 23 -8.11 -1.36 2.76
C TYR A 23 -7.34 -0.09 3.14
N GLN A 24 -7.63 1.00 2.44
CA GLN A 24 -7.00 2.30 2.67
C GLN A 24 -7.32 2.87 4.06
N ARG A 25 -8.52 2.59 4.59
CA ARG A 25 -9.00 3.10 5.90
C ARG A 25 -8.13 2.67 7.09
N LEU A 26 -7.36 1.59 6.98
CA LEU A 26 -6.43 1.16 8.03
C LEU A 26 -5.25 2.14 8.20
N LEU A 27 -4.85 2.81 7.13
CA LEU A 27 -3.75 3.78 7.11
C LEU A 27 -4.09 5.07 7.87
N ASN A 28 -5.38 5.32 8.13
CA ASN A 28 -5.85 6.39 9.02
C ASN A 28 -5.63 6.09 10.51
N TYR A 29 -5.39 4.82 10.88
CA TYR A 29 -5.19 4.40 12.27
C TYR A 29 -3.77 3.88 12.57
N ILE A 30 -3.06 3.43 11.54
CA ILE A 30 -1.68 2.96 11.61
C ILE A 30 -0.88 3.82 10.64
N VAL A 31 0.05 4.63 11.14
CA VAL A 31 0.93 5.45 10.31
C VAL A 31 2.15 4.61 9.93
N PRO A 32 2.28 4.18 8.66
CA PRO A 32 3.43 3.40 8.23
C PRO A 32 4.66 4.30 8.07
N ASP A 33 5.83 3.74 8.37
CA ASP A 33 7.12 4.41 8.05
C ASP A 33 7.42 4.33 6.55
N ARG A 34 6.99 3.23 5.89
CA ARG A 34 7.15 3.00 4.47
C ARG A 34 5.96 2.26 3.87
N VAL A 35 5.56 2.66 2.67
CA VAL A 35 4.46 2.11 1.88
C VAL A 35 5.03 1.51 0.60
N HIS A 36 4.58 0.29 0.28
CA HIS A 36 4.93 -0.41 -0.96
C HIS A 36 3.65 -0.80 -1.71
N VAL A 37 3.59 -0.49 -3.00
CA VAL A 37 2.49 -0.92 -3.87
C VAL A 37 2.93 -2.15 -4.64
N LEU A 38 2.25 -3.26 -4.39
CA LEU A 38 2.46 -4.53 -5.08
C LEU A 38 1.50 -4.61 -6.27
N TYR A 39 2.04 -4.83 -7.46
CA TYR A 39 1.27 -5.05 -8.69
C TYR A 39 1.91 -6.18 -9.50
N ARG A 40 1.11 -7.17 -9.92
CA ARG A 40 1.59 -8.35 -10.68
C ARG A 40 2.83 -9.03 -10.07
N GLY A 41 2.81 -9.22 -8.76
CA GLY A 41 3.90 -9.87 -8.03
C GLY A 41 5.19 -9.05 -7.92
N ARG A 42 5.17 -7.76 -8.28
CA ARG A 42 6.32 -6.86 -8.18
C ARG A 42 5.98 -5.61 -7.39
N ILE A 43 6.94 -5.10 -6.63
CA ILE A 43 6.80 -3.77 -6.00
C ILE A 43 7.02 -2.74 -7.09
N VAL A 44 5.96 -2.03 -7.47
CA VAL A 44 5.98 -1.06 -8.56
C VAL A 44 6.18 0.37 -8.09
N ARG A 45 5.85 0.65 -6.82
CA ARG A 45 6.11 1.94 -6.20
C ARG A 45 6.41 1.76 -4.72
N SER A 46 7.28 2.62 -4.21
CA SER A 46 7.55 2.75 -2.78
C SER A 46 7.52 4.23 -2.39
N GLY A 47 7.15 4.55 -1.17
CA GLY A 47 7.12 5.92 -0.65
C GLY A 47 6.86 5.94 0.85
N GLY A 48 6.76 7.12 1.43
CA GLY A 48 6.27 7.30 2.79
C GLY A 48 4.74 7.32 2.85
N LYS A 49 4.19 7.85 3.96
CA LYS A 49 2.75 7.99 4.18
C LYS A 49 2.02 8.81 3.11
N GLU A 50 2.72 9.72 2.43
CA GLU A 50 2.19 10.50 1.32
C GLU A 50 1.75 9.64 0.13
N LEU A 51 2.39 8.48 -0.07
CA LEU A 51 1.94 7.50 -1.05
C LEU A 51 0.59 6.89 -0.64
N ALA A 52 0.40 6.59 0.64
CA ALA A 52 -0.89 6.11 1.13
C ALA A 52 -2.01 7.13 0.90
N LEU A 53 -1.75 8.40 1.19
CA LEU A 53 -2.71 9.50 0.98
C LEU A 53 -3.05 9.67 -0.51
N ALA A 54 -2.05 9.63 -1.39
CA ALA A 54 -2.27 9.74 -2.83
C ALA A 54 -3.10 8.57 -3.39
N LEU A 55 -2.94 7.35 -2.85
CA LEU A 55 -3.74 6.19 -3.24
C LEU A 55 -5.19 6.31 -2.77
N GLU A 56 -5.43 6.89 -1.59
CA GLU A 56 -6.79 7.16 -1.09
C GLU A 56 -7.51 8.21 -1.96
N GLU A 57 -6.82 9.29 -2.33
CA GLU A 57 -7.40 10.38 -3.13
C GLU A 57 -7.63 9.98 -4.59
N LYS A 58 -6.66 9.33 -5.23
CA LYS A 58 -6.63 9.09 -6.68
C LYS A 58 -6.95 7.66 -7.08
N GLY A 59 -7.19 6.78 -6.12
CA GLY A 59 -7.30 5.34 -6.35
C GLY A 59 -5.98 4.72 -6.85
N TYR A 60 -6.08 3.58 -7.52
CA TYR A 60 -4.93 2.81 -8.02
C TYR A 60 -4.67 2.99 -9.52
N ASP A 61 -5.52 3.71 -10.24
CA ASP A 61 -5.49 3.75 -11.71
C ASP A 61 -4.19 4.35 -12.25
N TRP A 62 -3.72 5.44 -11.64
CA TRP A 62 -2.44 6.08 -11.96
C TRP A 62 -1.22 5.18 -11.73
N ILE A 63 -1.31 4.19 -10.83
CA ILE A 63 -0.27 3.18 -10.68
C ILE A 63 -0.28 2.22 -11.87
N ARG A 64 -1.46 1.81 -12.35
CA ARG A 64 -1.58 0.89 -13.49
C ARG A 64 -1.05 1.53 -14.77
N GLU A 65 -1.33 2.82 -14.96
CA GLU A 65 -0.76 3.62 -16.05
C GLU A 65 0.77 3.73 -15.94
N ALA A 66 1.29 4.05 -14.75
CA ALA A 66 2.74 4.17 -14.52
C ALA A 66 3.51 2.87 -14.75
N VAL A 67 2.87 1.72 -14.51
CA VAL A 67 3.45 0.39 -14.75
C VAL A 67 3.33 -0.04 -16.21
N GLY A 68 2.71 0.80 -17.05
CA GLY A 68 2.53 0.51 -18.47
C GLY A 68 1.66 -0.73 -18.67
N ASP A 69 0.59 -0.86 -17.87
CA ASP A 69 -0.32 -2.00 -18.01
C ASP A 69 -1.22 -1.88 -19.24
N GLN A 70 -0.61 -2.05 -20.41
CA GLN A 70 -1.26 -2.32 -21.68
C GLN A 70 -1.48 -3.84 -21.80
N GLN A 71 -2.44 -4.39 -21.05
CA GLN A 71 -2.85 -5.79 -21.20
C GLN A 71 -4.37 -5.78 -21.41
N SER A 72 -4.90 -5.78 -22.63
CA SER A 72 -4.76 -6.85 -23.62
C SER A 72 -5.03 -6.31 -25.04
N ALA A 73 -4.00 -6.13 -25.87
CA ALA A 73 -4.15 -5.99 -27.32
C ALA A 73 -3.53 -7.18 -28.08
N ILE A 74 -3.10 -8.22 -27.35
CA ILE A 74 -2.48 -9.42 -27.91
C ILE A 74 -3.03 -10.65 -27.19
N SER A 75 -4.31 -10.90 -27.37
CA SER A 75 -4.86 -12.25 -27.31
C SER A 75 -5.71 -12.41 -28.55
N ALA A 76 -5.23 -13.31 -29.41
CA ALA A 76 -5.70 -13.70 -30.73
C ALA A 76 -7.22 -13.90 -30.86
#